data_AF-A0A923U8G2-F1
#
_entry.id   AF-A0A923U8G2-F1
#
_cell.length_a   1.000
_cell.length_b   1.000
_cell.length_c   1.000
_cell.angle_alpha   90.00
_cell.angle_beta   90.00
_cell.angle_gamma   90.00
#
_symmetry.space_group_name_H-M   'P 1'
#
loop_
_entity.id
_entity.type
_entity.pdbx_description
1 polymer ?
#
loop_
_entity_poly.entity_id
_entity_poly.type
_entity_poly.pdbx_seq_one_letter_code
_entity_poly.pdbx_strand_id
1 'polypeptide(L)' 'MVLVVANPGEAGTRINLLAPIVVNMHTGACAQVILENQDWPLQAELATRSVSSVR' A
#
# COMPACT_ATOMS: atom_id res chain seq x y z
N MET A 1 4.24 -12.13 -3.23
CA MET A 1 4.29 -10.97 -2.31
C MET A 1 3.46 -9.85 -2.91
N VAL A 2 2.80 -9.05 -2.08
CA VAL A 2 2.04 -7.87 -2.52
C VAL A 2 2.65 -6.65 -1.85
N LEU A 3 2.89 -5.60 -2.64
CA LEU A 3 3.38 -4.32 -2.18
C LEU A 3 2.44 -3.21 -2.67
N VAL A 4 2.54 -2.03 -2.05
CA VAL A 4 1.83 -0.82 -2.48
C VAL A 4 2.82 0.33 -2.61
N VAL A 5 2.50 1.30 -3.44
CA VAL A 5 3.33 2.51 -3.58
C VAL A 5 2.97 3.48 -2.45
N ALA A 6 3.97 3.88 -1.67
CA ALA A 6 3.87 4.90 -0.65
C ALA A 6 4.37 6.25 -1.19
N ASN A 7 3.61 7.31 -0.92
CA ASN A 7 3.86 8.69 -1.27
C ASN A 7 3.98 9.51 0.02
N PRO A 8 5.20 9.70 0.55
CA PRO A 8 5.44 10.57 1.71
C PRO A 8 5.12 12.03 1.36
N GLY A 9 4.54 12.76 2.31
CA GLY A 9 4.31 14.20 2.20
C GLY A 9 4.24 14.85 3.57
N GLU A 10 4.16 16.18 3.61
CA GLU A 10 4.16 16.97 4.86
C GLU A 10 3.01 16.59 5.80
N ALA A 11 1.84 16.23 5.26
CA ALA A 11 0.67 15.80 6.01
C ALA A 11 0.68 14.31 6.41
N GLY A 12 1.74 13.57 6.07
CA GLY A 12 1.87 12.13 6.31
C GLY A 12 2.04 11.32 5.02
N THR A 13 2.26 10.01 5.19
CA THR A 13 2.44 9.08 4.07
C THR A 13 1.11 8.57 3.58
N ARG A 14 0.86 8.67 2.27
CA ARG A 14 -0.31 8.09 1.60
C ARG A 14 0.07 6.90 0.74
N ILE A 15 -0.79 5.90 0.62
CA ILE A 15 -0.58 4.70 -0.18
C ILE A 15 -1.63 4.56 -1.27
N ASN A 16 -1.21 4.07 -2.43
CA ASN A 16 -2.12 3.73 -3.53
C ASN A 16 -2.60 2.27 -3.39
N LEU A 17 -3.87 2.08 -3.03
CA LEU A 17 -4.48 0.76 -2.88
C LEU A 17 -5.13 0.25 -4.18
N LEU A 18 -5.33 1.10 -5.19
CA LEU A 18 -5.88 0.72 -6.49
C LEU A 18 -4.86 0.05 -7.42
N ALA A 19 -3.56 0.26 -7.17
CA ALA A 19 -2.50 -0.23 -8.05
C ALA A 19 -1.40 -0.99 -7.28
N PRO A 20 -1.71 -2.17 -6.68
CA PRO A 20 -0.70 -2.98 -6.01
C PRO A 20 0.36 -3.51 -6.97
N ILE A 21 1.56 -3.70 -6.43
CA ILE A 21 2.64 -4.43 -7.09
C ILE A 21 2.56 -5.89 -6.65
N VAL A 22 2.40 -6.80 -7.61
CA VAL A 22 2.38 -8.23 -7.38
C VAL A 22 3.72 -8.81 -7.81
N VAL A 23 4.39 -9.53 -6.92
CA VAL A 23 5.67 -10.20 -7.18
C VAL A 23 5.52 -11.71 -7.02
N ASN A 24 5.85 -12.44 -8.08
CA ASN A 24 6.09 -13.87 -8.00
C ASN A 24 7.49 -14.08 -7.42
N MET A 25 7.57 -14.51 -6.15
CA MET A 25 8.84 -14.65 -5.44
C MET A 25 9.72 -15.81 -5.98
N HIS A 26 9.13 -16.77 -6.69
CA HIS A 26 9.87 -17.90 -7.24
C HIS A 26 10.58 -17.55 -8.55
N THR A 27 9.93 -16.75 -9.40
CA THR A 27 10.45 -16.41 -10.73
C THR A 27 11.02 -15.00 -10.82
N GLY A 28 10.73 -14.13 -9.85
CA GLY A 28 11.07 -12.71 -9.89
C GLY A 28 10.17 -11.87 -10.81
N ALA A 29 9.23 -12.48 -11.53
CA ALA A 29 8.28 -11.75 -12.37
C ALA A 29 7.39 -10.84 -11.51
N CYS A 30 7.17 -9.61 -11.96
CA CYS A 30 6.35 -8.64 -11.25
C CYS A 30 5.56 -7.73 -12.19
N ALA A 31 4.47 -7.17 -11.67
CA ALA A 31 3.65 -6.19 -12.36
C ALA A 31 2.98 -5.26 -11.34
N GLN A 32 2.71 -4.02 -11.75
CA GLN A 32 1.77 -3.15 -11.07
C GLN A 32 0.41 -3.33 -11.74
N VAL A 33 -0.59 -3.74 -10.97
CA VAL A 33 -1.90 -4.14 -11.49
C VAL A 33 -2.93 -3.10 -11.09
N ILE A 34 -3.64 -2.51 -12.05
CA ILE A 34 -4.76 -1.62 -11.76
C ILE A 34 -5.98 -2.48 -11.45
N LEU A 35 -6.59 -2.26 -10.28
CA LEU A 35 -7.81 -2.95 -9.85
C LEU A 35 -9.03 -2.15 -10.31
N GLU A 36 -9.93 -2.78 -11.05
CA GLU A 36 -11.20 -2.19 -11.50
C GLU A 36 -12.39 -2.72 -10.67
N ASN A 37 -13.46 -1.94 -10.60
CA ASN A 37 -14.72 -2.29 -9.91
C ASN A 37 -14.56 -2.58 -8.40
N GLN A 38 -13.60 -1.94 -7.74
CA GLN A 38 -13.39 -2.04 -6.29
C GLN A 38 -13.37 -0.64 -5.67
N ASP A 39 -13.91 -0.49 -4.47
CA ASP A 39 -13.96 0.79 -3.73
C ASP A 39 -12.66 1.09 -2.96
N TRP A 40 -11.51 0.68 -3.51
CA TRP A 40 -10.22 1.00 -2.89
C TRP A 40 -9.82 2.45 -3.19
N PRO A 41 -9.30 3.20 -2.20
CA PRO A 41 -8.87 4.57 -2.41
C PRO A 41 -7.54 4.64 -3.16
N LEU A 42 -7.43 5.62 -4.06
CA LEU A 42 -6.15 6.00 -4.70
C LEU A 42 -5.14 6.57 -3.69
N GLN A 43 -5.65 7.18 -2.62
CA GLN A 43 -4.85 7.84 -1.59
C GLN A 43 -5.39 7.49 -0.19
N ALA A 44 -5.03 6.32 0.33
CA ALA A 44 -5.26 5.99 1.74
C ALA A 44 -4.14 6.55 2.62
N GLU A 45 -4.45 7.03 3.82
CA GLU A 45 -3.42 7.35 4.81
C GLU A 45 -2.75 6.07 5.34
N LEU A 46 -1.43 6.08 5.46
CA LEU A 46 -0.68 5.02 6.12
C LEU A 46 -0.73 5.23 7.63
N ALA A 47 -1.69 4.56 8.28
CA ALA A 47 -1.86 4.65 9.72
C ALA A 47 -0.60 4.21 10.47
N THR A 48 -0.20 4.99 11.48
CA THR A 48 0.82 4.56 12.42
C THR A 48 0.19 3.59 13.41
N ARG A 49 0.87 2.46 13.68
CA ARG A 49 0.42 1.55 14.73
C ARG A 49 0.74 2.20 16.08
N SER A 50 -0.29 2.63 16.80
CA SER A 50 -0.14 3.09 18.18
C SER A 50 0.22 1.90 19.08
N VAL A 51 1.35 2.00 19.77
CA VAL A 51 1.71 1.04 20.82
C VAL A 51 1.08 1.57 22.11
N SER A 52 0.13 0.83 22.66
CA SER A 52 -0.42 1.14 23.97
C SER A 52 0.68 0.96 25.01
N SER A 53 1.13 2.06 25.62
CA SER A 53 2.05 2.01 26.76
C SER A 53 1.33 1.33 27.93
N VAL A 54 1.76 0.13 28.30
CA VAL A 54 1.32 -0.53 29.53
C VAL A 54 1.87 0.31 30.68
N ARG A 55 0.97 1.00 31.39
CA ARG A 55 1.29 1.65 32.65
C ARG A 55 1.49 0.62 33.74
#